data_AF-A0A933B486-F1
#
_entry.id   AF-A0A933B486-F1
#
_cell.length_a   1.000
_cell.length_b   1.000
_cell.length_c   1.000
_cell.angle_alpha   90.00
_cell.angle_beta   90.00
_cell.angle_gamma   90.00
#
_symmetry.space_group_name_H-M   'P 1'
#
loop_
_entity.id
_entity.type
_entity.pdbx_description
1 polymer ?
#
loop_
_entity_poly.entity_id
_entity_poly.type
_entity_poly.pdbx_seq_one_letter_code
_entity_poly.pdbx_strand_id
1 'polypeptide(L)'
;MIRRQSVPDRRGHFGPYGGQFVPETVMAALEELARAYANARRDPGFRRELRTLLSTYAGRPTPLYEATRLSRALGGVTVYLKREDLLHTGAHKINNTLGQALLAVRMGK
;
A
#
# COMPACT_ATOMS: atom_id res chain seq x y z
N MET A 1 18.59 -15.16 -17.39
CA MET A 1 18.16 -15.16 -15.98
C MET A 1 18.13 -13.70 -15.50
N ILE A 2 16.97 -13.07 -15.33
CA ILE A 2 16.89 -11.68 -14.85
C ILE A 2 17.14 -11.69 -13.34
N ARG A 3 18.28 -11.17 -12.88
CA ARG A 3 18.51 -10.90 -11.45
C ARG A 3 17.54 -9.80 -11.01
N ARG A 4 16.49 -10.15 -10.26
CA ARG A 4 15.67 -9.15 -9.56
C ARG A 4 16.54 -8.51 -8.48
N GLN A 5 17.02 -7.29 -8.72
CA GLN A 5 17.57 -6.46 -7.65
C GLN A 5 16.47 -6.14 -6.64
N SER A 6 16.83 -6.20 -5.35
CA SER A 6 15.96 -5.72 -4.27
C SER A 6 15.82 -4.20 -4.42
N VAL A 7 14.62 -3.72 -4.73
CA VAL A 7 14.29 -2.29 -4.80
C VAL A 7 13.26 -1.92 -3.73
N PRO A 8 13.33 -0.70 -3.16
CA PRO A 8 14.45 0.25 -3.27
C PRO A 8 15.73 -0.28 -2.61
N ASP A 9 16.88 0.35 -2.90
CA ASP A 9 18.11 0.12 -2.14
C ASP A 9 17.99 0.65 -0.69
N ARG A 10 19.05 0.46 0.12
CA ARG A 10 19.06 0.91 1.52
C ARG A 10 18.94 2.43 1.69
N ARG A 11 19.22 3.21 0.64
CA ARG A 11 19.12 4.67 0.61
C ARG A 11 17.79 5.13 0.01
N GLY A 12 16.86 4.22 -0.31
CA GLY A 12 15.56 4.55 -0.89
C GLY A 12 15.57 4.76 -2.40
N HIS A 13 16.63 4.39 -3.12
CA HIS A 13 16.73 4.58 -4.57
C HIS A 13 16.24 3.37 -5.38
N PHE A 14 15.52 3.66 -6.46
CA PHE A 14 15.15 2.76 -7.55
C PHE A 14 15.99 3.13 -8.77
N GLY A 15 17.23 2.63 -8.86
CA GLY A 15 18.19 3.12 -9.85
C GLY A 15 18.48 4.61 -9.61
N PRO A 16 18.32 5.50 -10.61
CA PRO A 16 18.56 6.94 -10.43
C PRO A 16 17.40 7.69 -9.74
N TYR A 17 16.27 7.03 -9.44
CA TYR A 17 15.07 7.67 -8.89
C TYR A 17 14.90 7.38 -7.40
N GLY A 18 14.14 8.21 -6.67
CA GLY A 18 13.85 8.00 -5.25
C GLY A 18 14.83 8.76 -4.35
N GLY A 19 15.25 8.15 -3.25
CA GLY A 19 16.12 8.80 -2.27
C GLY A 19 15.39 9.75 -1.32
N GLN A 20 16.16 10.49 -0.52
CA GLN A 20 15.66 11.46 0.46
C GLN A 20 16.34 12.81 0.20
N PHE A 21 15.68 13.68 -0.56
CA PHE A 21 16.11 15.04 -0.87
C PHE A 21 15.26 16.03 -0.08
N VAL A 22 15.49 16.10 1.22
CA VAL A 22 14.68 16.85 2.19
C VAL A 22 15.59 17.64 3.14
N PRO A 23 15.06 18.66 3.85
CA PRO A 23 15.83 19.38 4.85
C PRO A 23 16.33 18.48 5.98
N GLU A 24 17.50 18.80 6.54
CA GLU A 24 18.08 18.07 7.68
C GLU A 24 17.12 18.00 8.88
N THR A 25 16.31 19.05 9.08
CA THR A 25 15.37 19.15 10.20
C THR A 25 14.29 18.08 10.21
N VAL A 26 14.01 17.40 9.09
CA VAL A 26 13.03 16.30 9.02
C VAL A 26 13.67 14.91 9.01
N MET A 27 15.00 14.80 8.92
CA MET A 27 15.70 13.52 8.80
C MET A 27 15.43 12.61 10.01
N ALA A 28 15.50 13.15 11.23
CA ALA A 28 15.24 12.39 12.45
C ALA A 28 13.83 11.74 12.46
N ALA A 29 12.81 12.47 12.02
CA ALA A 29 11.43 11.98 11.94
C ALA A 29 11.26 10.89 10.87
N LEU A 30 11.91 11.06 9.70
CA LEU A 30 11.87 10.06 8.63
C LEU A 30 12.57 8.75 9.05
N GLU A 31 13.68 8.86 9.76
CA GLU A 31 14.37 7.68 10.29
C GLU A 31 13.56 6.95 11.37
N GLU A 32 12.93 7.69 12.29
CA GLU A 32 12.02 7.13 13.30
C GLU A 32 10.90 6.34 12.61
N LEU A 33 10.25 6.96 11.62
CA LEU A 33 9.19 6.34 10.83
C LEU A 33 9.68 5.09 10.09
N ALA A 34 10.84 5.17 9.43
CA ALA A 34 11.42 4.04 8.69
C ALA A 34 11.70 2.84 9.62
N ARG A 35 12.28 3.09 10.80
CA ARG A 35 12.52 2.05 11.82
C ARG A 35 11.22 1.46 12.34
N ALA A 36 10.25 2.32 12.71
CA ALA A 36 8.95 1.88 13.21
C ALA A 36 8.22 1.00 12.18
N TYR A 37 8.18 1.43 10.92
CA TYR A 37 7.58 0.67 9.83
C TYR A 37 8.30 -0.67 9.58
N ALA A 38 9.64 -0.68 9.57
CA ALA A 38 10.43 -1.90 9.35
C ALA A 38 10.16 -2.97 10.43
N ASN A 39 9.96 -2.54 11.67
CA ASN A 39 9.58 -3.40 12.78
C ASN A 39 8.12 -3.87 12.64
N ALA A 40 7.19 -2.94 12.45
CA ALA A 40 5.75 -3.21 12.35
C ALA A 40 5.41 -4.17 11.19
N ARG A 41 6.02 -4.01 10.01
CA ARG A 41 5.75 -4.88 8.85
C ARG A 41 6.14 -6.35 9.07
N ARG A 42 7.04 -6.63 10.02
CA ARG A 42 7.48 -8.00 10.38
C ARG A 42 6.70 -8.58 11.55
N ASP A 43 6.05 -7.73 12.34
CA ASP A 43 5.24 -8.14 13.49
C ASP A 43 3.92 -8.83 13.05
N PRO A 44 3.71 -10.11 13.40
CA PRO A 44 2.45 -10.81 13.12
C PRO A 44 1.22 -10.15 13.75
N GLY A 45 1.36 -9.50 14.90
CA GLY A 45 0.29 -8.77 15.59
C GLY A 45 -0.22 -7.60 14.75
N PHE A 46 0.69 -6.73 14.31
CA PHE A 46 0.38 -5.61 13.43
C PHE A 46 -0.28 -6.07 12.12
N ARG A 47 0.27 -7.11 11.49
CA ARG A 47 -0.28 -7.66 10.24
C ARG A 47 -1.68 -8.25 10.41
N ARG A 48 -1.95 -8.89 11.56
CA ARG A 48 -3.27 -9.45 11.88
C ARG A 48 -4.28 -8.33 12.05
N GLU A 49 -3.94 -7.31 12.82
CA GLU A 49 -4.82 -6.17 13.07
C GLU A 49 -5.13 -5.37 11.80
N LEU A 50 -4.11 -5.05 10.99
CA LEU A 50 -4.32 -4.41 9.70
C LEU A 50 -5.20 -5.27 8.78
N ARG A 51 -5.00 -6.60 8.76
CA ARG A 51 -5.86 -7.51 7.97
C ARG A 51 -7.30 -7.46 8.46
N THR A 52 -7.53 -7.48 9.77
CA THR A 52 -8.87 -7.37 10.35
C THR A 52 -9.54 -6.08 9.90
N LEU A 53 -8.88 -4.92 10.07
CA LEU A 53 -9.41 -3.63 9.62
C LEU A 53 -9.72 -3.62 8.12
N LEU A 54 -8.83 -4.16 7.30
CA LEU A 54 -9.06 -4.24 5.86
C LEU A 54 -10.28 -5.12 5.52
N SER A 55 -10.50 -6.24 6.22
CA SER A 55 -11.64 -7.12 5.95
C SER A 55 -12.96 -6.63 6.56
N THR A 56 -12.95 -6.15 7.81
CA THR A 56 -14.18 -5.85 8.56
C THR A 56 -14.62 -4.40 8.44
N TYR A 57 -13.70 -3.47 8.18
CA TYR A 57 -13.99 -2.05 8.06
C TYR A 57 -13.86 -1.55 6.62
N ALA A 58 -12.75 -1.83 5.93
CA ALA A 58 -12.55 -1.34 4.56
C ALA A 58 -13.37 -2.09 3.50
N GLY A 59 -13.78 -3.33 3.77
CA GLY A 59 -14.55 -4.16 2.83
C GLY A 59 -13.68 -4.97 1.85
N ARG A 60 -12.46 -5.37 2.24
CA ARG A 60 -11.62 -6.27 1.43
C ARG A 60 -12.03 -7.74 1.59
N PRO A 61 -11.81 -8.59 0.56
CA PRO A 61 -11.28 -8.26 -0.76
C PRO A 61 -12.33 -7.62 -1.68
N THR A 62 -11.88 -6.77 -2.60
CA THR A 62 -12.73 -6.22 -3.66
C THR A 62 -12.82 -7.20 -4.83
N PRO A 63 -14.00 -7.33 -5.48
CA PRO A 63 -14.19 -8.26 -6.60
C PRO A 63 -13.42 -7.82 -7.85
N LEU A 64 -13.11 -8.80 -8.70
CA LEU A 64 -12.75 -8.59 -10.10
C LEU A 64 -14.01 -8.76 -10.94
N TYR A 65 -14.48 -7.68 -11.56
CA TYR A 65 -15.74 -7.67 -12.31
C TYR A 65 -15.45 -7.75 -13.81
N GLU A 66 -16.02 -8.74 -14.51
CA GLU A 66 -15.93 -8.83 -15.96
C GLU A 66 -16.88 -7.84 -16.64
N ALA A 67 -16.32 -6.83 -17.29
CA ALA A 67 -17.08 -5.76 -17.95
C ALA A 67 -17.49 -6.15 -19.37
N THR A 68 -18.38 -7.14 -19.51
CA THR A 68 -18.74 -7.76 -20.81
C THR A 68 -19.22 -6.78 -21.90
N ARG A 69 -19.85 -5.66 -21.51
CA ARG A 69 -20.26 -4.60 -22.44
C ARG A 69 -19.06 -3.82 -22.97
N LEU A 70 -18.09 -3.50 -22.11
CA LEU A 70 -16.86 -2.84 -22.49
C LEU A 70 -15.99 -3.77 -23.34
N SER A 71 -15.90 -5.05 -22.96
CA SER A 71 -15.20 -6.07 -23.75
C SER A 71 -15.71 -6.13 -25.20
N ARG A 72 -17.05 -6.10 -25.39
CA ARG A 72 -17.68 -6.04 -26.71
C ARG A 72 -17.37 -4.75 -27.46
N ALA A 73 -17.41 -3.62 -26.77
CA ALA A 73 -17.12 -2.31 -27.37
C ALA A 73 -15.65 -2.18 -27.84
N LEU A 74 -14.71 -2.90 -27.20
CA LEU A 74 -13.29 -2.89 -27.54
C LEU A 74 -12.86 -3.99 -28.52
N GLY A 75 -13.80 -4.61 -29.24
CA GLY A 75 -13.47 -5.62 -30.25
C GLY A 75 -13.16 -7.01 -29.70
N GLY A 76 -13.68 -7.37 -28.52
CA GLY A 76 -13.66 -8.75 -28.01
C GLY A 76 -12.54 -9.06 -27.02
N VAL A 77 -11.72 -8.09 -26.62
CA VAL A 77 -10.78 -8.27 -25.49
C VAL A 77 -11.56 -8.37 -24.18
N THR A 78 -11.28 -9.38 -23.35
CA THR A 78 -11.90 -9.50 -22.03
C THR A 78 -11.35 -8.45 -21.06
N VAL A 79 -12.22 -7.54 -20.61
CA VAL A 79 -11.88 -6.51 -19.62
C VAL A 79 -12.38 -6.90 -18.24
N TYR A 80 -11.46 -6.92 -17.26
CA TYR A 80 -11.79 -7.01 -15.84
C TYR A 80 -11.52 -5.70 -15.12
N LEU A 81 -12.45 -5.28 -14.27
CA LEU A 81 -12.33 -4.13 -13.40
C LEU A 81 -11.99 -4.59 -11.98
N LYS A 82 -10.88 -4.11 -11.43
CA LYS A 82 -10.57 -4.27 -10.00
C LYS A 82 -11.35 -3.24 -9.21
N ARG A 83 -12.42 -3.67 -8.54
CA ARG A 83 -13.45 -2.80 -7.95
C ARG A 83 -13.05 -2.13 -6.63
N GLU A 84 -11.93 -1.40 -6.61
CA GLU A 84 -11.50 -0.62 -5.44
C GLU A 84 -12.43 0.56 -5.11
N ASP A 85 -13.35 0.89 -6.01
CA ASP A 85 -14.45 1.82 -5.79
C ASP A 85 -15.46 1.32 -4.73
N LEU A 86 -15.50 0.01 -4.47
CA LEU A 86 -16.40 -0.59 -3.47
C LEU A 86 -15.85 -0.56 -2.04
N LEU A 87 -14.63 -0.10 -1.84
CA LEU A 87 -14.09 0.04 -0.50
C LEU A 87 -14.87 1.08 0.29
N HIS A 88 -14.85 0.95 1.62
CA HIS A 88 -15.29 2.04 2.48
C HIS A 88 -14.53 3.33 2.10
N THR A 89 -15.21 4.48 2.13
CA THR A 89 -14.78 5.78 1.56
C THR A 89 -14.74 5.89 0.03
N GLY A 90 -14.94 4.79 -0.71
CA GLY A 90 -15.02 4.78 -2.18
C GLY A 90 -13.68 4.88 -2.91
N ALA A 91 -12.54 4.71 -2.22
CA ALA A 91 -11.22 4.86 -2.82
C ALA A 91 -10.19 3.86 -2.26
N HIS A 92 -9.27 3.41 -3.11
CA HIS A 92 -8.13 2.57 -2.72
C HIS A 92 -7.19 3.21 -1.68
N LYS A 93 -7.30 4.52 -1.43
CA LYS A 93 -6.48 5.26 -0.46
C LYS A 93 -6.68 4.75 0.97
N ILE A 94 -7.86 4.21 1.30
CA ILE A 94 -8.15 3.65 2.64
C ILE A 94 -7.17 2.54 3.03
N ASN A 95 -6.66 1.77 2.06
CA ASN A 95 -5.69 0.71 2.31
C ASN A 95 -4.40 1.27 2.93
N ASN A 96 -3.94 2.43 2.43
CA ASN A 96 -2.75 3.10 2.94
C ASN A 96 -3.04 3.83 4.26
N THR A 97 -4.15 4.58 4.33
CA THR A 97 -4.46 5.39 5.52
C THR A 97 -4.70 4.51 6.75
N LEU A 98 -5.36 3.36 6.63
CA LEU A 98 -5.48 2.40 7.74
C LEU A 98 -4.11 1.89 8.20
N GLY A 99 -3.22 1.56 7.27
CA GLY A 99 -1.87 1.10 7.61
C GLY A 99 -1.04 2.17 8.33
N GLN A 100 -1.09 3.41 7.84
CA GLN A 100 -0.36 4.53 8.44
C GLN A 100 -0.97 4.97 9.78
N ALA A 101 -2.29 5.03 9.90
CA ALA A 101 -2.96 5.36 11.15
C ALA A 101 -2.67 4.31 12.23
N LEU A 102 -2.72 3.02 11.88
CA LEU A 102 -2.34 1.95 12.80
C LEU A 102 -0.87 2.04 13.22
N LEU A 103 0.02 2.42 12.29
CA LEU A 103 1.43 2.66 12.61
C LEU A 103 1.61 3.85 13.57
N ALA A 104 0.89 4.94 13.37
CA ALA A 104 0.92 6.10 14.26
C ALA A 104 0.50 5.73 15.70
N VAL A 105 -0.59 4.98 15.86
CA VAL A 105 -1.02 4.45 17.17
C VAL A 105 0.09 3.61 17.81
N ARG A 106 0.73 2.74 17.04
CA ARG A 106 1.85 1.92 17.54
C ARG A 106 3.07 2.76 17.94
N MET A 107 3.31 3.89 17.27
CA MET A 107 4.36 4.85 17.60
C MET A 107 4.00 5.74 18.80
N GLY A 108 2.80 5.58 19.38
CA GLY A 108 2.33 6.41 20.50
C GLY A 108 2.05 7.86 20.11
N LYS A 109 1.62 8.09 18.86
CA LYS A 109 1.25 9.41 18.34
C LYS A 109 -0.25 9.58 18.27
#